data_AF-A0A7C2KKL8-F1
#
_entry.id   AF-A0A7C2KKL8-F1
#
_cell.length_a   1.000
_cell.length_b   1.000
_cell.length_c   1.000
_cell.angle_alpha   90.00
_cell.angle_beta   90.00
_cell.angle_gamma   90.00
#
_symmetry.space_group_name_H-M   'P 1'
#
loop_
_entity.id
_entity.type
_entity.pdbx_description
1 polymer ?
#
loop_
_entity_poly.entity_id
_entity_poly.type
_entity_poly.pdbx_seq_one_letter_code
_entity_poly.pdbx_strand_id
1 'polypeptide(L)'
;MNRFFRAILVVTFPITLLNYCASGTNNVKPSDNPKSTLQCFKNLSTKRAEIRGKTTRGGRGIPNSTLTYRISNPKYNITGYSNDSVYGYRITKPIFTGGSFMDGSARQWAFLRKLRDHSGLPVYFERLGSSGYYKDPQGTKSGIVDVYYVKVMGLKKPIILYLSFYGPRNTPIQIPKCFNYYKG
;
A
#
# COMPACT_ATOMS: atom_id res chain seq x y z
N MET A 1 51.65 51.56 29.18
CA MET A 1 50.86 51.09 28.03
C MET A 1 50.89 49.57 28.05
N ASN A 2 49.88 48.94 28.66
CA ASN A 2 48.74 48.31 27.96
C ASN A 2 49.18 47.15 27.04
N ARG A 3 48.89 45.88 27.43
CA ARG A 3 47.76 45.09 26.91
C ARG A 3 47.89 43.58 27.21
N PHE A 4 47.01 43.13 28.11
CA PHE A 4 46.12 41.95 28.01
C PHE A 4 46.69 40.53 27.89
N PHE A 5 46.76 39.86 29.05
CA PHE A 5 46.40 38.45 29.20
C PHE A 5 45.00 38.18 28.59
N ARG A 6 44.89 37.16 27.72
CA ARG A 6 43.60 36.54 27.39
C ARG A 6 43.53 35.16 28.05
N ALA A 7 42.83 35.10 29.18
CA ALA A 7 42.30 33.86 29.73
C ALA A 7 41.15 33.38 28.83
N ILE A 8 41.22 32.13 28.36
CA ILE A 8 40.12 31.46 27.67
C ILE A 8 39.18 30.93 28.75
N LEU A 9 38.07 31.64 28.95
CA LEU A 9 36.97 31.21 29.81
C LEU A 9 36.18 30.12 29.06
N VAL A 10 36.37 28.86 29.45
CA VAL A 10 35.53 27.74 28.99
C VAL A 10 34.21 27.80 29.75
N VAL A 11 33.19 28.40 29.14
CA VAL A 11 31.83 28.39 29.67
C VAL A 11 31.20 27.05 29.32
N THR A 12 31.21 26.12 30.26
CA THR A 12 30.43 24.88 30.16
C THR A 12 28.97 25.20 30.47
N PHE A 13 28.12 25.26 29.44
CA PHE A 13 26.68 25.29 29.62
C PHE A 13 26.19 23.89 30.01
N PRO A 14 25.47 23.72 31.13
CA PRO A 14 24.81 22.46 31.43
C PRO A 14 23.69 22.23 30.40
N ILE A 15 23.81 21.17 29.61
CA ILE A 15 22.77 20.70 28.69
C ILE A 15 21.63 20.16 29.55
N THR A 16 20.64 21.01 29.83
CA THR A 16 19.34 20.56 30.33
C THR A 16 18.61 19.84 29.19
N LEU A 17 18.53 18.52 29.29
CA LEU A 17 17.64 17.69 28.48
C LEU A 17 16.19 18.06 28.82
N LEU A 18 15.61 19.01 28.10
CA LEU A 18 14.17 19.18 28.05
C LEU A 18 13.58 17.96 27.34
N ASN A 19 12.94 17.09 28.12
CA ASN A 19 11.96 16.13 27.62
C ASN A 19 10.77 16.91 27.02
N TYR A 20 10.84 17.16 25.71
CA TYR A 20 9.74 17.64 24.91
C TYR A 20 9.32 16.50 23.97
N CYS A 21 8.46 15.60 24.46
CA CYS A 21 7.74 14.67 23.59
C CYS A 21 6.26 15.05 23.60
N ALA A 22 5.85 15.52 22.44
CA ALA A 22 4.53 15.98 22.06
C ALA A 22 3.42 14.97 22.38
N SER A 23 2.32 15.51 22.88
CA SER A 23 1.00 14.90 22.98
C SER A 23 0.49 14.41 21.62
N GLY A 24 -0.16 13.25 21.64
CA GLY A 24 -1.33 12.97 20.81
C GLY A 24 -1.08 12.45 19.39
N THR A 25 -0.77 11.15 19.25
CA THR A 25 -1.25 10.37 18.10
C THR A 25 -1.79 9.03 18.60
N ASN A 26 -2.96 8.63 18.08
CA ASN A 26 -3.62 7.39 18.44
C ASN A 26 -2.68 6.20 18.19
N ASN A 27 -2.28 5.54 19.28
CA ASN A 27 -1.42 4.37 19.29
C ASN A 27 -2.14 3.18 18.62
N VAL A 28 -1.95 3.00 17.32
CA VAL A 28 -1.99 1.64 16.76
C VAL A 28 -0.64 1.02 17.12
N LYS A 29 -0.60 0.26 18.21
CA LYS A 29 0.58 -0.56 18.55
C LYS A 29 0.89 -1.47 17.34
N PRO A 30 2.15 -1.54 16.87
CA PRO A 30 2.58 -2.60 15.97
C PRO A 30 2.21 -3.95 16.58
N SER A 31 1.54 -4.80 15.79
CA SER A 31 1.10 -6.14 16.22
C SER A 31 2.25 -6.98 16.80
N ASP A 32 1.97 -7.67 17.90
CA ASP A 32 2.89 -8.54 18.65
C ASP A 32 3.33 -9.82 17.89
N ASN A 33 3.00 -9.99 16.61
CA ASN A 33 3.39 -11.19 15.85
C ASN A 33 3.82 -10.92 14.39
N PRO A 34 5.00 -10.33 14.16
CA PRO A 34 5.56 -10.17 12.81
C PRO A 34 5.81 -11.51 12.08
N LYS A 35 5.84 -12.64 12.81
CA LYS A 35 6.04 -13.97 12.22
C LYS A 35 4.80 -14.45 11.45
N SER A 36 3.58 -14.12 11.89
CA SER A 36 2.34 -14.55 11.20
C SER A 36 2.16 -13.84 9.85
N THR A 37 2.44 -12.53 9.79
CA THR A 37 2.42 -11.75 8.54
C THR A 37 3.44 -12.30 7.54
N LEU A 38 4.68 -12.53 7.98
CA LEU A 38 5.71 -13.06 7.10
C LEU A 38 5.37 -14.49 6.63
N GLN A 39 4.79 -15.31 7.50
CA GLN A 39 4.44 -16.70 7.17
C GLN A 39 3.41 -16.80 6.04
N CYS A 40 2.41 -15.92 6.00
CA CYS A 40 1.40 -15.94 4.94
C CYS A 40 2.00 -15.60 3.57
N PHE A 41 2.92 -14.63 3.51
CA PHE A 41 3.53 -14.19 2.25
C PHE A 41 4.66 -15.06 1.73
N LYS A 42 5.29 -15.91 2.56
CA LYS A 42 6.40 -16.79 2.15
C LYS A 42 6.04 -17.74 0.99
N ASN A 43 4.78 -18.16 0.90
CA ASN A 43 4.33 -19.12 -0.11
C ASN A 43 3.74 -18.46 -1.37
N LEU A 44 3.68 -17.13 -1.42
CA LEU A 44 3.19 -16.40 -2.58
C LEU A 44 4.32 -16.23 -3.59
N SER A 45 4.27 -17.02 -4.66
CA SER A 45 5.20 -16.91 -5.79
C SER A 45 4.99 -15.58 -6.52
N THR A 46 5.91 -14.64 -6.31
CA THR A 46 5.93 -13.34 -6.99
C THR A 46 6.85 -13.39 -8.21
N LYS A 47 6.51 -14.23 -9.20
CA LYS A 47 7.19 -14.16 -10.50
C LYS A 47 7.02 -12.73 -11.04
N ARG A 48 8.12 -12.12 -11.47
CA ARG A 48 8.15 -10.72 -11.95
C ARG A 48 7.11 -10.55 -13.06
N ALA A 49 6.19 -9.61 -12.90
CA ALA A 49 5.17 -9.32 -13.91
C ALA A 49 5.83 -8.78 -15.18
N GLU A 50 5.37 -9.22 -16.34
CA GLU A 50 5.67 -8.58 -17.62
C GLU A 50 4.88 -7.27 -17.71
N ILE A 51 5.56 -6.12 -17.64
CA ILE A 51 4.93 -4.80 -17.72
C ILE A 51 5.03 -4.30 -19.16
N ARG A 52 3.89 -4.19 -19.85
CA ARG A 52 3.81 -3.75 -21.25
C ARG A 52 3.77 -2.24 -21.40
N GLY A 53 3.15 -1.54 -20.45
CA GLY A 53 3.17 -0.07 -20.39
C GLY A 53 3.79 0.38 -19.09
N LYS A 54 5.08 0.77 -19.11
CA LYS A 54 5.77 1.29 -17.93
C LYS A 54 5.40 2.75 -17.71
N THR A 55 4.94 3.08 -16.51
CA THR A 55 4.87 4.47 -16.01
C THR A 55 5.70 4.55 -14.76
N THR A 56 7.01 4.72 -14.90
CA THR A 56 7.89 4.93 -13.75
C THR A 56 7.84 6.40 -13.35
N ARG A 57 7.01 6.74 -12.36
CA ARG A 57 6.99 8.08 -11.73
C ARG A 57 7.88 8.10 -10.47
N GLY A 58 9.10 7.57 -10.58
CA GLY A 58 10.14 7.68 -9.55
C GLY A 58 9.73 7.25 -8.14
N GLY A 59 8.87 6.24 -7.99
CA GLY A 59 8.71 5.53 -6.72
C GLY A 59 8.35 6.37 -5.49
N ARG A 60 7.48 7.38 -5.61
CA ARG A 60 6.74 7.84 -4.42
C ARG A 60 5.62 6.85 -4.14
N GLY A 61 5.98 5.66 -3.69
CA GLY A 61 5.03 4.81 -2.99
C GLY A 61 4.37 5.68 -1.93
N ILE A 62 3.05 5.59 -1.77
CA ILE A 62 2.32 6.44 -0.82
C ILE A 62 2.30 5.65 0.50
N PRO A 63 3.27 5.79 1.43
CA PRO A 63 3.00 5.47 2.83
C PRO A 63 1.80 6.29 3.22
N ASN A 64 0.84 5.65 3.86
CA ASN A 64 -0.13 6.31 4.72
C ASN A 64 -0.79 7.54 4.08
N SER A 65 -2.07 7.41 3.74
CA SER A 65 -2.96 8.55 3.71
C SER A 65 -3.06 9.18 5.11
N THR A 66 -1.98 9.77 5.63
CA THR A 66 -2.10 10.71 6.72
C THR A 66 -2.78 11.92 6.09
N LEU A 67 -4.09 11.97 6.30
CA LEU A 67 -4.87 13.19 6.46
C LEU A 67 -4.64 14.24 5.36
N THR A 68 -5.45 14.23 4.30
CA THR A 68 -6.00 15.46 3.62
C THR A 68 -6.37 15.29 2.15
N TYR A 69 -5.99 14.22 1.44
CA TYR A 69 -6.45 14.13 0.04
C TYR A 69 -7.93 13.70 0.02
N ARG A 70 -8.81 14.71 -0.07
CA ARG A 70 -10.27 14.66 -0.37
C ARG A 70 -10.55 13.95 -1.71
N ILE A 71 -10.01 12.77 -1.95
CA ILE A 71 -10.61 11.86 -2.92
C ILE A 71 -11.78 11.25 -2.19
N SER A 72 -12.98 11.50 -2.71
CA SER A 72 -14.20 10.74 -2.44
C SER A 72 -13.84 9.33 -2.01
N ASN A 73 -14.10 8.98 -0.74
CA ASN A 73 -13.90 7.62 -0.25
C ASN A 73 -14.93 6.76 -0.99
N PRO A 74 -14.55 6.04 -2.06
CA PRO A 74 -15.55 5.32 -2.82
C PRO A 74 -16.10 4.24 -1.90
N LYS A 75 -17.43 4.19 -1.77
CA LYS A 75 -18.08 3.07 -1.08
C LYS A 75 -17.78 1.82 -1.88
N TYR A 76 -17.13 0.86 -1.22
CA TYR A 76 -16.86 -0.46 -1.77
C TYR A 76 -17.84 -1.45 -1.19
N ASN A 77 -18.37 -2.31 -2.06
CA ASN A 77 -19.10 -3.50 -1.65
C ASN A 77 -18.06 -4.61 -1.38
N ILE A 78 -17.43 -4.59 -0.20
CA ILE A 78 -16.47 -5.63 0.19
C ILE A 78 -17.27 -6.82 0.71
N THR A 79 -17.22 -7.95 0.00
CA THR A 79 -18.01 -9.14 0.33
C THR A 79 -17.26 -10.18 1.16
N GLY A 80 -15.98 -9.93 1.46
CA GLY A 80 -15.16 -10.79 2.32
C GLY A 80 -13.78 -11.08 1.73
N TYR A 81 -13.17 -12.17 2.18
CA TYR A 81 -11.86 -12.65 1.71
C TYR A 81 -12.04 -13.65 0.58
N SER A 82 -11.11 -13.67 -0.39
CA SER A 82 -11.12 -14.65 -1.46
C SER A 82 -10.60 -16.00 -0.98
N ASN A 83 -11.32 -17.08 -1.31
CA ASN A 83 -10.86 -18.45 -1.09
C ASN A 83 -9.87 -18.91 -2.18
N ASP A 84 -9.77 -18.18 -3.28
CA ASP A 84 -8.82 -18.43 -4.37
C ASP A 84 -7.41 -17.91 -3.98
N SER A 85 -6.42 -18.80 -3.95
CA SER A 85 -5.04 -18.47 -3.57
C SER A 85 -4.31 -17.61 -4.60
N VAL A 86 -4.80 -17.54 -5.85
CA VAL A 86 -4.18 -16.74 -6.91
C VAL A 86 -4.91 -15.43 -7.18
N TYR A 87 -6.05 -15.19 -6.52
CA TYR A 87 -6.81 -13.94 -6.66
C TYR A 87 -5.97 -12.73 -6.24
N GLY A 88 -5.87 -11.76 -7.15
CA GLY A 88 -5.03 -10.57 -7.04
C GLY A 88 -3.54 -10.79 -7.31
N TYR A 89 -3.07 -12.03 -7.38
CA TYR A 89 -1.66 -12.39 -7.59
C TYR A 89 -1.34 -12.82 -9.02
N ARG A 90 -2.34 -12.90 -9.89
CA ARG A 90 -2.18 -13.22 -11.31
C ARG A 90 -3.01 -12.29 -12.19
N ILE A 91 -2.49 -11.99 -13.38
CA ILE A 91 -3.21 -11.21 -14.39
C ILE A 91 -4.56 -11.82 -14.78
N THR A 92 -4.69 -13.15 -14.75
CA THR A 92 -5.94 -13.87 -15.09
C THR A 92 -7.00 -13.78 -13.99
N LYS A 93 -6.61 -13.37 -12.77
CA LYS A 93 -7.49 -13.22 -11.62
C LYS A 93 -7.16 -11.91 -10.90
N PRO A 94 -7.33 -10.73 -11.54
CA PRO A 94 -7.03 -9.47 -10.91
C PRO A 94 -8.06 -9.14 -9.82
N ILE A 95 -7.72 -8.21 -8.94
CA ILE A 95 -8.67 -7.62 -8.01
C ILE A 95 -9.55 -6.66 -8.81
N PHE A 96 -10.86 -6.90 -8.79
CA PHE A 96 -11.83 -6.07 -9.49
C PHE A 96 -12.32 -4.95 -8.57
N THR A 97 -11.88 -3.72 -8.81
CA THR A 97 -12.32 -2.57 -8.00
C THR A 97 -13.58 -1.91 -8.53
N GLY A 98 -13.99 -2.27 -9.75
CA GLY A 98 -15.09 -1.63 -10.49
C GLY A 98 -14.82 -0.15 -10.79
N GLY A 99 -15.68 0.45 -11.63
CA GLY A 99 -15.54 1.82 -12.09
C GLY A 99 -15.53 1.94 -13.61
N SER A 100 -15.19 3.13 -14.08
CA SER A 100 -15.10 3.51 -15.48
C SER A 100 -13.71 4.05 -15.81
N PHE A 101 -13.47 4.38 -17.08
CA PHE A 101 -12.24 5.06 -17.48
C PHE A 101 -12.01 6.39 -16.74
N MET A 102 -13.08 7.08 -16.33
CA MET A 102 -13.01 8.38 -15.66
C MET A 102 -12.57 8.31 -14.19
N ASP A 103 -12.87 7.21 -13.50
CA ASP A 103 -12.66 7.09 -12.05
C ASP A 103 -11.94 5.80 -11.61
N GLY A 104 -11.63 4.92 -12.55
CA GLY A 104 -11.08 3.59 -12.29
C GLY A 104 -9.75 3.62 -11.54
N SER A 105 -8.81 4.46 -11.98
CA SER A 105 -7.52 4.68 -11.32
C SER A 105 -7.70 5.18 -9.88
N ALA A 106 -8.62 6.14 -9.67
CA ALA A 106 -8.90 6.68 -8.34
C ALA A 106 -9.48 5.60 -7.40
N ARG A 107 -10.32 4.71 -7.94
CA ARG A 107 -10.83 3.55 -7.20
C ARG A 107 -9.70 2.57 -6.86
N GLN A 108 -8.89 2.13 -7.80
CA GLN A 108 -7.75 1.24 -7.49
C GLN A 108 -6.88 1.78 -6.34
N TRP A 109 -6.56 3.08 -6.36
CA TRP A 109 -5.81 3.71 -5.28
C TRP A 109 -6.57 3.76 -3.96
N ALA A 110 -7.87 4.07 -3.98
CA ALA A 110 -8.69 4.03 -2.77
C ALA A 110 -8.81 2.62 -2.17
N PHE A 111 -8.81 1.58 -2.99
CA PHE A 111 -8.75 0.19 -2.53
C PHE A 111 -7.40 -0.08 -1.86
N LEU A 112 -6.29 0.23 -2.53
CA LEU A 112 -4.93 0.03 -2.01
C LEU A 112 -4.68 0.81 -0.70
N ARG A 113 -5.23 2.02 -0.55
CA ARG A 113 -5.17 2.80 0.69
C ARG A 113 -5.93 2.18 1.85
N LYS A 114 -6.97 1.38 1.58
CA LYS A 114 -7.69 0.61 2.59
C LYS A 114 -7.04 -0.74 2.86
N LEU A 115 -6.18 -1.22 1.96
CA LEU A 115 -5.51 -2.51 2.12
C LEU A 115 -4.58 -2.47 3.35
N ARG A 116 -4.62 -3.55 4.12
CA ARG A 116 -3.79 -3.78 5.29
C ARG A 116 -3.07 -5.10 5.14
N ASP A 117 -1.90 -5.24 5.75
CA ASP A 117 -1.27 -6.55 5.85
C ASP A 117 -2.06 -7.47 6.79
N HIS A 118 -1.61 -8.72 6.91
CA HIS A 118 -2.24 -9.72 7.78
C HIS A 118 -2.33 -9.30 9.26
N SER A 119 -1.42 -8.41 9.72
CA SER A 119 -1.45 -7.82 11.06
C SER A 119 -2.37 -6.59 11.19
N GLY A 120 -2.99 -6.14 10.09
CA GLY A 120 -3.85 -4.96 10.10
C GLY A 120 -3.10 -3.64 9.92
N LEU A 121 -1.79 -3.67 9.64
CA LEU A 121 -0.97 -2.48 9.42
C LEU A 121 -1.08 -2.00 7.96
N PRO A 122 -0.88 -0.69 7.69
CA PRO A 122 -0.91 -0.16 6.34
C PRO A 122 0.21 -0.75 5.47
N VAL A 123 -0.08 -0.88 4.18
CA VAL A 123 0.89 -1.30 3.17
C VAL A 123 1.36 -0.11 2.35
N TYR A 124 2.57 -0.20 1.83
CA TYR A 124 3.09 0.75 0.85
C TYR A 124 2.81 0.19 -0.54
N PHE A 125 2.48 1.03 -1.51
CA PHE A 125 2.28 0.56 -2.88
C PHE A 125 2.83 1.51 -3.93
N GLU A 126 3.32 0.95 -5.03
CA GLU A 126 3.82 1.66 -6.21
C GLU A 126 3.23 1.01 -7.47
N ARG A 127 2.68 1.83 -8.37
CA ARG A 127 2.20 1.33 -9.67
C ARG A 127 3.39 1.12 -10.61
N LEU A 128 3.52 -0.09 -11.17
CA LEU A 128 4.55 -0.43 -12.14
C LEU A 128 4.15 -0.07 -13.56
N GLY A 129 2.85 -0.11 -13.83
CA GLY A 129 2.32 0.05 -15.16
C GLY A 129 1.12 -0.86 -15.41
N SER A 130 0.83 -1.08 -16.68
CA SER A 130 -0.17 -2.05 -17.11
C SER A 130 0.52 -3.28 -17.73
N SER A 131 0.08 -4.48 -17.36
CA SER A 131 0.70 -5.75 -17.82
C SER A 131 0.03 -6.30 -19.08
N GLY A 132 -1.25 -6.06 -19.28
CA GLY A 132 -1.99 -6.56 -20.43
C GLY A 132 -3.48 -6.65 -20.13
N TYR A 133 -4.15 -7.56 -20.84
CA TYR A 133 -5.58 -7.79 -20.67
C TYR A 133 -5.81 -9.08 -19.87
N TYR A 134 -6.78 -9.06 -18.96
CA TYR A 134 -7.43 -10.30 -18.56
C TYR A 134 -8.53 -10.63 -19.58
N LYS A 135 -8.80 -11.91 -19.77
CA LYS A 135 -10.02 -12.38 -20.44
C LYS A 135 -10.90 -13.02 -19.39
N ASP A 136 -12.19 -12.70 -19.38
CA ASP A 136 -13.14 -13.51 -18.64
C ASP A 136 -13.19 -14.94 -19.23
N PRO A 137 -13.68 -15.94 -18.47
CA PRO A 137 -13.71 -17.32 -18.95
C PRO A 137 -14.47 -17.50 -20.28
N GLN A 138 -15.44 -16.63 -20.53
CA GLN A 138 -16.25 -16.60 -21.76
C GLN A 138 -15.56 -15.86 -22.91
N GLY A 139 -14.42 -15.20 -22.68
CA GLY A 139 -13.65 -14.46 -23.67
C GLY A 139 -14.34 -13.20 -24.23
N THR A 140 -15.47 -12.79 -23.66
CA THR A 140 -16.30 -11.69 -24.14
C THR A 140 -15.95 -10.36 -23.50
N LYS A 141 -15.33 -10.38 -22.31
CA LYS A 141 -14.89 -9.17 -21.62
C LYS A 141 -13.37 -9.20 -21.45
N SER A 142 -12.74 -8.13 -21.91
CA SER A 142 -11.33 -7.85 -21.64
C SER A 142 -11.17 -6.47 -21.02
N GLY A 143 -10.29 -6.35 -20.05
CA GLY A 143 -9.93 -5.07 -19.46
C GLY A 143 -8.44 -4.98 -19.18
N ILE A 144 -7.92 -3.76 -19.16
CA ILE A 144 -6.52 -3.48 -18.84
C ILE A 144 -6.29 -3.80 -17.35
N VAL A 145 -5.22 -4.54 -17.09
CA VAL A 145 -4.78 -4.89 -15.75
C VAL A 145 -3.57 -4.05 -15.36
N ASP A 146 -3.72 -3.30 -14.29
CA ASP A 146 -2.67 -2.53 -13.67
C ASP A 146 -1.92 -3.37 -12.64
N VAL A 147 -0.61 -3.16 -12.57
CA VAL A 147 0.27 -3.90 -11.68
C VAL A 147 0.88 -2.97 -10.66
N TYR A 148 0.86 -3.42 -9.40
CA TYR A 148 1.40 -2.70 -8.27
C TYR A 148 2.42 -3.55 -7.52
N TYR A 149 3.55 -2.96 -7.17
CA TYR A 149 4.32 -3.44 -6.03
C TYR A 149 3.63 -3.00 -4.75
N VAL A 150 3.48 -3.95 -3.83
CA VAL A 150 2.95 -3.74 -2.49
C VAL A 150 4.01 -4.19 -1.50
N LYS A 151 4.56 -3.27 -0.73
CA LYS A 151 5.56 -3.52 0.29
C LYS A 151 4.89 -3.60 1.66
N VAL A 152 5.02 -4.77 2.27
CA VAL A 152 4.61 -5.07 3.64
C VAL A 152 5.84 -4.97 4.56
N MET A 153 5.67 -4.45 5.76
CA MET A 153 6.77 -4.35 6.73
C MET A 153 7.35 -5.74 7.04
N GLY A 154 8.68 -5.83 7.12
CA GLY A 154 9.39 -7.08 7.39
C GLY A 154 9.57 -8.01 6.19
N LEU A 155 8.91 -7.77 5.05
CA LEU A 155 9.10 -8.56 3.83
C LEU A 155 10.26 -7.99 2.98
N LYS A 156 11.24 -8.84 2.65
CA LYS A 156 12.43 -8.43 1.86
C LYS A 156 12.11 -8.04 0.41
N LYS A 157 11.08 -8.66 -0.18
CA LYS A 157 10.66 -8.43 -1.58
C LYS A 157 9.23 -7.89 -1.59
N PRO A 158 8.89 -6.93 -2.46
CA PRO A 158 7.51 -6.50 -2.61
C PRO A 158 6.63 -7.62 -3.17
N ILE A 159 5.35 -7.57 -2.82
CA ILE A 159 4.29 -8.40 -3.38
C ILE A 159 3.80 -7.75 -4.66
N ILE A 160 3.44 -8.54 -5.66
CA ILE A 160 2.84 -8.04 -6.90
C ILE A 160 1.33 -8.23 -6.81
N LEU A 161 0.58 -7.14 -6.93
CA LEU A 161 -0.87 -7.17 -7.09
C LEU A 161 -1.29 -6.73 -8.48
N TYR A 162 -2.29 -7.42 -9.01
CA TYR A 162 -2.94 -7.15 -10.29
C TYR A 162 -4.33 -6.60 -10.03
N LEU A 163 -4.63 -5.40 -10.51
CA LEU A 163 -5.91 -4.72 -10.30
C LEU A 163 -6.56 -4.40 -11.66
N SER A 164 -7.88 -4.50 -11.71
CA SER A 164 -8.70 -4.07 -12.84
C SER A 164 -9.85 -3.22 -12.32
N PHE A 165 -10.05 -2.04 -12.92
CA PHE A 165 -11.19 -1.20 -12.59
C PHE A 165 -12.42 -1.46 -13.50
N TYR A 166 -12.30 -2.33 -14.49
CA TYR A 166 -13.41 -2.60 -15.41
C TYR A 166 -14.51 -3.39 -14.72
N GLY A 167 -15.69 -2.79 -14.63
CA GLY A 167 -16.89 -3.41 -14.08
C GLY A 167 -17.81 -2.40 -13.42
N PRO A 168 -19.05 -2.78 -13.08
CA PRO A 168 -19.99 -1.91 -12.38
C PRO A 168 -19.40 -1.30 -11.10
N ARG A 169 -19.82 -0.08 -10.73
CA ARG A 169 -19.33 0.59 -9.51
C ARG A 169 -19.59 -0.23 -8.23
N ASN A 170 -20.66 -1.03 -8.22
CA ASN A 170 -21.07 -1.91 -7.14
C ASN A 170 -20.48 -3.33 -7.22
N THR A 171 -19.48 -3.56 -8.07
CA THR A 171 -18.78 -4.85 -8.18
C THR A 171 -18.41 -5.38 -6.79
N PRO A 172 -18.81 -6.60 -6.44
CA PRO A 172 -18.34 -7.29 -5.23
C PRO A 172 -16.82 -7.38 -5.21
N ILE A 173 -16.21 -6.81 -4.17
CA ILE A 173 -14.76 -6.83 -4.00
C ILE A 173 -14.43 -7.88 -2.95
N GLN A 174 -13.54 -8.80 -3.32
CA GLN A 174 -12.91 -9.71 -2.37
C GLN A 174 -11.53 -9.19 -1.98
N ILE A 175 -11.11 -9.46 -0.75
CA ILE A 175 -9.75 -9.19 -0.28
C ILE A 175 -8.87 -10.39 -0.63
N PRO A 176 -7.72 -10.20 -1.30
CA PRO A 176 -6.80 -11.30 -1.58
C PRO A 176 -6.30 -11.95 -0.28
N LYS A 177 -5.99 -13.25 -0.33
CA LYS A 177 -5.42 -13.96 0.82
C LYS A 177 -4.19 -13.22 1.38
N CYS A 178 -3.93 -13.35 2.67
CA CYS A 178 -2.83 -12.69 3.38
C CYS A 178 -2.92 -11.17 3.57
N PHE A 179 -3.97 -10.52 3.06
CA PHE A 179 -4.26 -9.12 3.35
C PHE A 179 -5.52 -8.99 4.20
N ASN A 180 -5.60 -7.87 4.93
CA ASN A 180 -6.79 -7.35 5.59
C ASN A 180 -7.20 -6.03 4.93
N TYR A 181 -8.24 -5.40 5.46
CA TYR A 181 -8.65 -4.06 5.05
C TYR A 181 -9.11 -3.23 6.23
N TYR A 182 -8.94 -1.91 6.11
CA TYR A 182 -9.46 -0.93 7.05
C TYR A 182 -10.98 -0.78 6.88
N LYS A 183 -11.74 -1.02 7.96
CA LYS A 183 -13.21 -1.06 7.93
C LYS A 183 -13.90 0.31 7.94
N GLY A 184 -13.17 1.40 8.19
CA GLY A 184 -13.78 2.73 8.34
C GLY A 184 -14.12 2.95 9.79
#